data_AF-A0A964WX56-F1
#
_entry.id   AF-A0A964WX56-F1
#
_cell.length_a   1.000
_cell.length_b   1.000
_cell.length_c   1.000
_cell.angle_alpha   90.00
_cell.angle_beta   90.00
_cell.angle_gamma   90.00
#
_symmetry.space_group_name_H-M   'P 1'
#
loop_
_entity.id
_entity.type
_entity.pdbx_description
1 polymer ?
#
loop_
_entity_poly.entity_id
_entity_poly.type
_entity_poly.pdbx_seq_one_letter_code
_entity_poly.pdbx_strand_id
1 'polypeptide(L)'
;MKKLIYCTLAASLFVMACSKDDKKCDSCTGASGTKYEICDNGDGTYSSRVGDETTTITEGELEGFTPKQVVELACEIDGELTF
;
A
#
# COMPACT_ATOMS: atom_id res chain seq x y z
N MET A 1 -22.51 -21.33 43.02
CA MET A 1 -22.31 -22.34 41.97
C MET A 1 -21.68 -21.66 40.76
N LYS A 2 -20.54 -22.22 40.35
CA LYS A 2 -19.69 -21.89 39.20
C LYS A 2 -20.47 -21.91 37.89
N LYS A 3 -20.29 -20.93 37.00
CA LYS A 3 -20.04 -21.10 35.55
C LYS A 3 -19.36 -19.84 34.97
N LEU A 4 -18.06 -19.98 34.75
CA LEU A 4 -17.26 -19.17 33.84
C LEU A 4 -17.77 -19.39 32.42
N ILE A 5 -18.11 -18.33 31.68
CA ILE A 5 -18.09 -18.35 30.22
C ILE A 5 -17.44 -17.04 29.76
N TYR A 6 -16.12 -17.11 29.67
CA TYR A 6 -15.30 -16.25 28.81
C TYR A 6 -15.73 -16.52 27.37
N CYS A 7 -16.44 -15.57 26.74
CA CYS A 7 -16.47 -15.45 25.29
C CYS A 7 -15.73 -14.16 24.96
N THR A 8 -14.41 -14.28 24.99
CA THR A 8 -13.44 -13.26 24.61
C THR A 8 -13.79 -12.76 23.22
N LEU A 9 -13.94 -11.44 23.10
CA LEU A 9 -14.08 -10.74 21.84
C LEU A 9 -12.97 -11.20 20.90
N ALA A 10 -13.32 -11.95 19.86
CA ALA A 10 -12.52 -11.98 18.65
C ALA A 10 -12.79 -10.68 17.90
N ALA A 11 -12.25 -9.57 18.44
CA ALA A 11 -11.97 -8.40 17.64
C ALA A 11 -10.88 -8.85 16.66
N SER A 12 -11.29 -9.34 15.49
CA SER A 12 -10.43 -9.37 14.32
C SER A 12 -10.08 -7.91 14.02
N LEU A 13 -9.01 -7.47 14.69
CA LEU A 13 -8.17 -6.39 14.25
C LEU A 13 -7.73 -6.76 12.83
N PHE A 14 -8.56 -6.41 11.86
CA PHE A 14 -8.06 -5.89 10.60
C PHE A 14 -7.26 -4.66 11.01
N VAL A 15 -6.00 -4.90 11.35
CA VAL A 15 -4.92 -3.95 11.22
C VAL A 15 -4.82 -3.63 9.73
N MET A 16 -5.81 -2.91 9.21
CA MET A 16 -5.54 -1.88 8.24
C MET A 16 -4.58 -0.96 8.99
N ALA A 17 -3.30 -1.16 8.71
CA ALA A 17 -2.22 -0.32 9.16
C ALA A 17 -2.46 1.09 8.60
N CYS A 18 -3.38 1.83 9.22
CA CYS A 18 -3.40 3.28 9.18
C CYS A 18 -2.24 3.73 10.06
N SER A 19 -1.03 3.58 9.53
CA SER A 19 0.17 4.13 10.14
C SER A 19 -0.02 5.62 10.28
N LYS A 20 0.33 6.07 11.48
CA LYS A 20 0.01 7.34 12.12
C LYS A 20 0.98 8.43 11.68
N ASP A 21 1.23 8.46 10.38
CA ASP A 21 2.17 9.35 9.71
C ASP A 21 1.43 9.84 8.47
N ASP A 22 1.09 11.12 8.43
CA ASP A 22 0.44 11.80 7.30
C ASP A 22 1.40 11.90 6.09
N LYS A 23 2.04 10.80 5.70
CA LYS A 23 2.83 10.70 4.47
C LYS A 23 1.87 10.85 3.30
N LYS A 24 2.23 11.74 2.36
CA LYS A 24 1.49 11.86 1.11
C LYS A 24 1.76 10.61 0.29
N CYS A 25 0.75 9.74 0.24
CA CYS A 25 0.79 8.51 -0.54
C CYS A 25 -0.15 8.63 -1.74
N ASP A 26 0.36 8.28 -2.92
CA ASP A 26 -0.44 8.05 -4.10
C ASP A 26 -0.73 6.55 -4.20
N SER A 27 -1.96 6.18 -4.54
CA SER A 27 -2.35 4.77 -4.64
C SER A 27 -3.37 4.54 -5.74
N CYS A 28 -3.35 3.33 -6.31
CA CYS A 28 -4.36 2.85 -7.25
C CYS A 28 -4.57 1.34 -7.05
N THR A 29 -5.62 0.80 -7.68
CA THR A 29 -5.88 -0.65 -7.71
C THR A 29 -6.02 -1.05 -9.16
N GLY A 30 -5.17 -1.97 -9.60
CA GLY A 30 -5.15 -2.49 -10.97
C GLY A 30 -6.35 -3.39 -11.25
N ALA A 31 -6.54 -3.74 -12.52
CA ALA A 31 -7.65 -4.60 -12.96
C ALA A 31 -7.60 -6.01 -12.36
N SER A 32 -6.41 -6.51 -12.03
CA SER A 32 -6.19 -7.79 -11.35
C SER A 32 -6.57 -7.76 -9.85
N GLY A 33 -6.88 -6.57 -9.32
CA GLY A 33 -7.10 -6.33 -7.90
C GLY A 33 -5.82 -6.05 -7.11
N THR A 34 -4.66 -6.00 -7.78
CA THR A 34 -3.38 -5.63 -7.15
C THR A 34 -3.40 -4.18 -6.72
N LYS A 35 -3.07 -3.90 -5.46
CA LYS A 35 -2.94 -2.55 -4.93
C LYS A 35 -1.52 -2.04 -5.15
N TYR A 36 -1.39 -0.87 -5.77
CA TYR A 36 -0.14 -0.15 -5.93
C TYR A 36 -0.20 1.11 -5.09
N GLU A 37 0.87 1.39 -4.35
CA GLU A 37 0.97 2.56 -3.48
C GLU A 37 2.42 3.04 -3.47
N ILE A 38 2.60 4.35 -3.46
CA ILE A 38 3.90 4.97 -3.26
C ILE A 38 3.75 6.13 -2.29
N CYS A 39 4.64 6.20 -1.31
CA CYS A 39 4.62 7.23 -0.27
C CYS A 39 5.93 7.99 -0.26
N ASP A 40 5.86 9.32 -0.28
CA ASP A 40 7.01 10.19 -0.04
C ASP A 40 7.39 10.17 1.45
N ASN A 41 8.65 9.84 1.77
CA ASN A 41 9.16 9.82 3.13
C ASN A 41 9.65 11.20 3.62
N GLY A 42 9.74 12.20 2.73
CA GLY A 42 10.20 13.56 3.05
C GLY A 42 11.71 13.73 3.12
N ASP A 43 12.48 12.69 2.75
CA ASP A 43 13.95 12.66 2.79
C ASP A 43 14.60 12.36 1.43
N GLY A 44 13.82 12.41 0.34
CA GLY A 44 14.26 12.03 -1.02
C GLY A 44 14.14 10.54 -1.32
N THR A 45 13.53 9.77 -0.41
CA THR A 45 13.16 8.36 -0.63
C THR A 45 11.65 8.17 -0.66
N TYR A 46 11.24 7.08 -1.29
CA TYR A 46 9.86 6.69 -1.46
C TYR A 46 9.65 5.24 -1.05
N SER A 47 8.61 4.97 -0.29
CA SER A 47 8.17 3.61 -0.02
C SER A 47 7.17 3.19 -1.09
N SER A 48 7.57 2.24 -1.94
CA SER A 48 6.72 1.63 -2.97
C SER A 48 6.16 0.31 -2.45
N ARG A 49 4.84 0.12 -2.55
CA ARG A 49 4.13 -1.09 -2.14
C ARG A 49 3.34 -1.66 -3.30
N VAL A 50 3.54 -2.96 -3.55
CA VAL A 50 2.81 -3.74 -4.54
C VAL A 50 2.21 -4.95 -3.83
N GLY A 51 0.88 -4.98 -3.70
CA GLY A 51 0.19 -5.96 -2.86
C GLY A 51 0.64 -5.85 -1.40
N ASP A 52 1.30 -6.88 -0.88
CA ASP A 52 1.83 -6.93 0.49
C ASP A 52 3.34 -6.71 0.59
N GLU A 53 4.02 -6.55 -0.55
CA GLU A 53 5.45 -6.30 -0.60
C GLU A 53 5.73 -4.80 -0.61
N THR A 54 6.64 -4.36 0.26
CA THR A 54 7.09 -2.97 0.33
C THR A 54 8.58 -2.91 0.07
N THR A 55 8.98 -2.03 -0.84
CA THR A 55 10.37 -1.69 -1.13
C THR A 55 10.60 -0.19 -0.94
N THR A 56 11.84 0.21 -0.69
CA THR A 56 12.23 1.62 -0.64
C THR A 56 13.04 1.93 -1.89
N ILE A 57 12.64 2.99 -2.59
CA ILE A 57 13.32 3.51 -3.77
C ILE A 57 13.71 4.97 -3.55
N THR A 58 14.66 5.44 -4.33
CA THR A 58 15.17 6.80 -4.33
C THR A 58 14.49 7.65 -5.39
N GLU A 59 14.56 8.98 -5.27
CA GLU A 59 14.08 9.89 -6.32
C GLU A 59 14.70 9.61 -7.69
N GLY A 60 15.97 9.19 -7.74
CA GLY A 60 16.63 8.81 -8.99
C GLY A 60 16.00 7.59 -9.67
N GLU A 61 15.45 6.66 -8.90
CA GLU A 61 14.76 5.46 -9.40
C GLU A 61 13.35 5.77 -9.92
N LEU A 62 12.80 6.96 -9.64
CA LEU A 62 11.58 7.42 -10.28
C LEU A 62 11.81 7.88 -11.73
N GLU A 63 13.06 7.98 -12.20
CA GLU A 63 13.41 8.38 -13.57
C GLU A 63 12.76 9.70 -14.04
N GLY A 64 12.49 10.61 -13.10
CA GLY A 64 11.84 11.90 -13.37
C GLY A 64 10.31 11.86 -13.39
N PHE A 65 9.69 10.69 -13.15
CA PHE A 65 8.26 10.58 -12.92
C PHE A 65 7.88 11.06 -11.50
N THR A 66 6.69 11.64 -11.38
CA THR A 66 6.08 11.87 -10.06
C THR A 66 5.60 10.55 -9.46
N PRO A 67 5.51 10.43 -8.12
CA PRO A 67 5.03 9.22 -7.48
C PRO A 67 3.65 8.78 -7.98
N LYS A 68 2.73 9.74 -8.14
CA LYS A 68 1.43 9.52 -8.79
C LYS A 68 1.52 8.89 -10.17
N GLN A 69 2.37 9.40 -11.06
CA GLN A 69 2.53 8.86 -12.42
C GLN A 69 3.05 7.43 -12.41
N VAL A 70 3.98 7.09 -11.51
CA VAL A 70 4.51 5.73 -11.38
C VAL A 70 3.38 4.76 -11.00
N VAL A 71 2.56 5.14 -10.03
CA VAL A 71 1.44 4.30 -9.58
C VAL A 71 0.35 4.18 -10.64
N GLU A 72 -0.02 5.28 -11.32
CA GLU A 72 -0.98 5.25 -12.43
C GLU A 72 -0.51 4.33 -13.57
N LEU A 73 0.75 4.44 -13.99
CA LEU A 73 1.33 3.58 -15.02
C LEU A 73 1.32 2.10 -14.62
N ALA A 74 1.64 1.79 -13.36
CA ALA A 74 1.60 0.41 -12.86
C ALA A 74 0.18 -0.17 -12.93
N CYS A 75 -0.85 0.62 -12.62
CA CYS A 75 -2.24 0.19 -12.75
C CYS A 75 -2.70 0.04 -14.19
N GLU A 76 -2.23 0.89 -15.11
CA GLU A 76 -2.53 0.76 -16.54
C GLU A 76 -1.93 -0.54 -17.11
N ILE A 77 -0.66 -0.83 -16.79
CA ILE A 77 0.03 -2.05 -17.21
C ILE A 77 -0.63 -3.30 -16.63
N ASP A 78 -1.05 -3.26 -15.36
CA ASP A 78 -1.76 -4.39 -14.74
C ASP A 78 -3.03 -4.77 -15.51
N GLY A 79 -3.75 -3.79 -16.07
CA GLY A 79 -4.87 -4.04 -16.98
C GLY A 79 -4.45 -4.73 -18.28
N GLU A 80 -3.32 -4.34 -18.86
CA GLU A 80 -2.77 -4.95 -20.08
C GLU A 80 -2.21 -6.36 -19.89
N LEU A 81 -2.03 -6.84 -18.66
CA LEU A 81 -1.54 -8.22 -18.41
C LEU A 81 -2.69 -9.21 -18.14
N THR A 82 -3.95 -8.75 -18.09
CA THR A 82 -5.14 -9.56 -17.80
C THR A 82 -5.87 -10.11 -19.03
N PHE A 83 -5.12 -10.56 -20.05
CA PHE A 83 -5.67 -11.20 -21.26
C PHE A 83 -6.04 -12.68 -21.08
#